data_AF-A0AAP0BAE3-F1
#
_entry.id   AF-A0AAP0BAE3-F1
#
_cell.length_a   1.000
_cell.length_b   1.000
_cell.length_c   1.000
_cell.angle_alpha   90.00
_cell.angle_beta   90.00
_cell.angle_gamma   90.00
#
_symmetry.space_group_name_H-M   'P 1'
#
loop_
_entity.id
_entity.type
_entity.pdbx_description
1 polymer ?
#
loop_
_entity_poly.entity_id
_entity_poly.type
_entity_poly.pdbx_seq_one_letter_code
_entity_poly.pdbx_strand_id
1 'polypeptide(L)'
;MLYFFCREHELYLQKCKKRSTWSKGKNQRDDFIQWFETRAMNDDVHDWVKELSRGPNNVAKMYSAYIINGYRFHTRKCDARRKTQNSGVTLEAVTPSFKSISDENPATICMTYYGAITSIIELDYYGHLNYVLFKCVWFEAEEDNYGMTCVYFNKECYKNDPFVLASQVQQCFYVEDSFNKNKHYVLKVHPRDSFEMGDNSNSNTQEVPEISINIAIQEDDCEVDLAREDVPDDIIELPLSEIHVQHTRVDDEAIFESENEIDAASIFSDNTN
;
A
#
# COMPACT_ATOMS: atom_id res chain seq x y z
N MET A 1 -2.63 -2.66 16.44
CA MET A 1 -2.37 -3.57 17.59
C MET A 1 -0.92 -3.52 18.05
N LEU A 2 0.08 -3.64 17.16
CA LEU A 2 1.49 -3.32 17.47
C LEU A 2 1.69 -1.93 18.08
N TYR A 3 0.86 -0.94 17.71
CA TYR A 3 0.87 0.40 18.32
C TYR A 3 0.78 0.39 19.85
N PHE A 4 0.03 -0.55 20.44
CA PHE A 4 -0.05 -0.70 21.89
C PHE A 4 1.33 -1.05 22.48
N PHE A 5 2.01 -2.03 21.90
CA PHE A 5 3.35 -2.45 22.32
C PHE A 5 4.40 -1.38 22.04
N CYS A 6 4.29 -0.64 20.93
CA CYS A 6 5.15 0.50 20.66
C CYS A 6 5.03 1.58 21.74
N ARG A 7 3.79 1.91 22.16
CA ARG A 7 3.52 2.87 23.23
C ARG A 7 3.98 2.35 24.59
N GLU A 8 3.78 1.07 24.86
CA GLU A 8 4.25 0.43 26.09
C GLU A 8 5.78 0.44 26.17
N HIS A 9 6.47 0.15 25.06
CA HIS A 9 7.93 0.25 24.98
C HIS A 9 8.42 1.68 25.20
N GLU A 10 7.74 2.67 24.63
CA GLU A 10 8.06 4.08 24.85
C GLU A 10 7.96 4.46 26.34
N LEU A 11 6.89 4.01 27.02
CA LEU A 11 6.72 4.19 28.47
C LEU A 11 7.77 3.43 29.28
N TYR A 12 8.18 2.24 28.83
CA TYR A 12 9.27 1.47 29.43
C TYR A 12 10.60 2.25 29.34
N LEU A 13 10.94 2.80 28.18
CA LEU A 13 12.13 3.64 27.98
C LEU A 13 12.08 4.93 28.82
N GLN A 14 10.90 5.51 29.05
CA GLN A 14 10.75 6.68 29.94
C GLN A 14 11.05 6.37 31.42
N LYS A 15 10.76 5.14 31.88
CA LYS A 15 11.05 4.69 33.25
C LYS A 15 12.52 4.39 33.48
N CYS A 16 13.24 3.96 32.45
CA CYS A 16 14.70 3.77 32.47
C CYS A 16 15.43 5.13 32.46
N LYS A 17 15.38 5.85 33.58
CA LYS A 17 15.97 7.18 33.79
C LYS A 17 17.46 7.23 33.41
N LYS A 18 17.77 7.83 32.26
CA LYS A 18 18.93 8.67 31.87
C LYS A 18 19.14 8.54 30.37
N ARG A 19 18.63 9.47 29.54
CA ARG A 19 19.15 9.87 28.21
C ARG A 19 18.18 10.83 27.49
N SER A 20 18.73 11.64 26.57
CA SER A 20 18.00 12.69 25.85
C SER A 20 16.94 12.13 24.89
N THR A 21 15.98 12.95 24.47
CA THR A 21 14.86 12.60 23.57
C THR A 21 15.30 11.97 22.25
N TRP A 22 16.42 12.42 21.65
CA TRP A 22 16.98 11.82 20.43
C TRP A 22 17.47 10.38 20.62
N SER A 23 18.08 10.09 21.77
CA SER A 23 18.50 8.73 22.11
C SER A 23 17.30 7.79 22.33
N LYS A 24 16.11 8.31 22.67
CA LYS A 24 14.91 7.49 22.89
C LYS A 24 14.34 6.93 21.59
N GLY A 25 14.20 7.76 20.56
CA GLY A 25 13.66 7.34 19.26
C GLY A 25 14.59 6.36 18.52
N LYS A 26 15.91 6.53 18.68
CA LYS A 26 16.90 5.59 18.14
C LYS A 26 16.86 4.24 18.88
N ASN A 27 16.88 4.25 20.21
CA ASN A 27 16.81 3.03 21.02
C ASN A 27 15.46 2.30 20.87
N GLN A 28 14.36 3.02 20.61
CA GLN A 28 13.09 2.38 20.30
C GLN A 28 13.15 1.53 19.04
N ARG A 29 13.92 1.90 18.02
CA ARG A 29 14.08 1.06 16.83
C ARG A 29 15.02 -0.12 17.08
N ASP A 30 16.12 0.15 17.78
CA ASP A 30 17.19 -0.83 17.96
C ASP A 30 16.84 -1.91 19.01
N ASP A 31 16.19 -1.52 20.12
CA ASP A 31 15.93 -2.41 21.26
C ASP A 31 14.52 -3.02 21.26
N PHE A 32 13.60 -2.54 20.40
CA PHE A 32 12.20 -2.95 20.45
C PHE A 32 12.01 -4.42 20.13
N ILE A 33 12.73 -4.99 19.16
CA ILE A 33 12.57 -6.41 18.80
C ILE A 33 12.90 -7.29 20.02
N GLN A 34 14.06 -7.06 20.65
CA GLN A 34 14.50 -7.80 21.82
C GLN A 34 13.56 -7.59 23.03
N TRP A 35 13.10 -6.35 23.25
CA TRP A 35 12.12 -6.06 24.29
C TRP A 35 10.78 -6.75 24.02
N PHE A 36 10.32 -6.74 22.76
CA PHE A 36 9.03 -7.29 22.34
C PHE A 36 9.02 -8.81 22.45
N GLU A 37 10.10 -9.48 22.04
CA GLU A 37 10.32 -10.92 22.30
C GLU A 37 10.15 -11.27 23.77
N THR A 38 10.75 -10.48 24.67
CA THR A 38 10.66 -10.72 26.11
C THR A 38 9.24 -10.42 26.63
N ARG A 39 8.64 -9.30 26.24
CA ARG A 39 7.33 -8.85 26.70
C ARG A 39 6.19 -9.75 26.23
N ALA A 40 6.31 -10.34 25.04
CA ALA A 40 5.30 -11.21 24.46
C ALA A 40 5.17 -12.54 25.21
N MET A 41 6.22 -13.00 25.90
CA MET A 41 6.23 -14.27 26.64
C MET A 41 5.42 -14.25 27.94
N ASN A 42 4.90 -13.09 28.37
CA ASN A 42 4.08 -13.00 29.56
C ASN A 42 2.73 -13.71 29.37
N ASP A 43 2.18 -14.26 30.45
CA ASP A 43 0.92 -15.01 30.45
C ASP A 43 -0.31 -14.14 30.09
N ASP A 44 -0.20 -12.80 30.19
CA ASP A 44 -1.26 -11.85 29.85
C ASP A 44 -1.39 -11.59 28.34
N VAL A 45 -0.52 -12.17 27.53
CA VAL A 45 -0.42 -11.93 26.09
C VAL A 45 -0.99 -13.09 25.28
N HIS A 46 -1.79 -12.77 24.26
CA HIS A 46 -2.39 -13.76 23.36
C HIS A 46 -1.34 -14.48 22.51
N ASP A 47 -1.55 -15.77 22.21
CA ASP A 47 -0.56 -16.62 21.52
C ASP A 47 -0.11 -16.11 20.15
N TRP A 48 -0.98 -15.52 19.32
CA TRP A 48 -0.58 -14.94 18.03
C TRP A 48 0.45 -13.79 18.18
N VAL A 49 0.48 -13.08 19.32
CA VAL A 49 1.52 -12.07 19.60
C VAL A 49 2.85 -12.73 19.91
N LYS A 50 2.84 -13.87 20.60
CA LYS A 50 4.05 -14.69 20.86
C LYS A 50 4.62 -15.24 19.56
N GLU A 51 3.76 -15.57 18.60
CA GLU A 51 4.17 -15.97 17.26
C GLU A 51 4.76 -14.79 16.49
N LEU A 52 4.09 -13.62 16.51
CA LEU A 52 4.60 -12.40 15.89
C LEU A 52 5.97 -11.99 16.45
N SER A 53 6.18 -12.16 17.76
CA SER A 53 7.44 -11.79 18.40
C SER A 53 8.61 -12.67 18.00
N ARG A 54 8.37 -13.90 17.52
CA ARG A 54 9.44 -14.79 17.00
C ARG A 54 9.99 -14.34 15.64
N GLY A 55 9.31 -13.39 14.99
CA GLY A 55 9.60 -13.00 13.62
C GLY A 55 9.03 -13.97 12.57
N PRO A 56 9.08 -13.59 11.29
CA PRO A 56 8.60 -14.43 10.20
C PRO A 56 9.49 -15.67 10.03
N ASN A 57 8.95 -16.68 9.35
CA ASN A 57 9.73 -17.80 8.85
C ASN A 57 10.90 -17.30 7.99
N ASN A 58 12.00 -18.03 7.98
CA ASN A 58 13.18 -17.70 7.18
C ASN A 58 12.97 -17.98 5.70
N VAL A 59 11.78 -18.40 5.26
CA VAL A 59 11.43 -18.58 3.85
C VAL A 59 10.23 -17.70 3.54
N ALA A 60 10.33 -16.93 2.46
CA ALA A 60 9.24 -16.08 1.98
C ALA A 60 8.80 -16.47 0.57
N LYS A 61 7.52 -16.24 0.26
CA LYS A 61 6.97 -16.43 -1.09
C LYS A 61 7.01 -15.13 -1.85
N MET A 62 7.32 -15.20 -3.14
CA MET A 62 7.31 -14.04 -4.03
C MET A 62 6.20 -14.15 -5.07
N TYR A 63 5.63 -13.01 -5.43
CA TYR A 63 4.57 -12.93 -6.45
C TYR A 63 4.89 -11.86 -7.49
N SER A 64 4.42 -12.09 -8.72
CA SER A 64 4.46 -11.11 -9.81
C SER A 64 3.23 -10.18 -9.82
N ALA A 65 2.16 -10.60 -9.15
CA ALA A 65 0.88 -9.90 -9.06
C ALA A 65 0.21 -10.15 -7.71
N TYR A 66 -0.60 -9.20 -7.23
CA TYR A 66 -1.36 -9.35 -5.99
C TYR A 66 -2.63 -8.51 -6.00
N ILE A 67 -3.75 -9.07 -5.52
CA ILE A 67 -5.02 -8.36 -5.40
C ILE A 67 -5.33 -8.10 -3.92
N ILE A 68 -5.65 -6.85 -3.59
CA ILE A 68 -6.07 -6.43 -2.25
C ILE A 68 -6.88 -5.14 -2.34
N ASN A 69 -7.92 -5.01 -1.50
CA ASN A 69 -8.76 -3.81 -1.42
C ASN A 69 -9.33 -3.35 -2.78
N GLY A 70 -9.69 -4.28 -3.67
CA GLY A 70 -10.20 -3.97 -5.02
C GLY A 70 -9.14 -3.46 -6.01
N TYR A 71 -7.87 -3.40 -5.59
CA TYR A 71 -6.74 -3.07 -6.46
C TYR A 71 -6.03 -4.34 -6.93
N ARG A 72 -5.61 -4.33 -8.20
CA ARG A 72 -4.75 -5.36 -8.77
C ARG A 72 -3.37 -4.78 -9.01
N PHE A 73 -2.40 -5.19 -8.21
CA PHE A 73 -1.02 -4.76 -8.29
C PHE A 73 -0.15 -5.71 -9.13
N HIS A 74 0.84 -5.16 -9.84
CA HIS A 74 1.87 -5.91 -10.57
C HIS A 74 3.27 -5.42 -10.20
N THR A 75 4.25 -6.33 -10.24
CA THR A 75 5.65 -5.90 -10.21
C THR A 75 5.99 -5.17 -11.50
N ARG A 76 6.91 -4.20 -11.45
CA ARG A 76 7.37 -3.45 -12.63
C ARG A 76 7.87 -4.37 -13.75
N LYS A 77 8.52 -5.49 -13.41
CA LYS A 77 8.95 -6.55 -14.36
C LYS A 77 7.75 -7.17 -15.08
N CYS A 78 6.67 -7.46 -14.36
CA CYS A 78 5.44 -7.99 -14.95
C CYS A 78 4.72 -6.94 -15.81
N ASP A 79 4.62 -5.72 -15.29
CA ASP A 79 3.92 -4.59 -15.89
C ASP A 79 4.54 -4.15 -17.22
N ALA A 80 5.87 -4.17 -17.34
CA ALA A 80 6.60 -3.79 -18.56
C ALA A 80 6.25 -4.65 -19.79
N ARG A 81 5.64 -5.82 -19.59
CA ARG A 81 5.21 -6.73 -20.67
C ARG A 81 3.72 -6.55 -21.02
N ARG A 82 3.02 -5.63 -20.36
CA ARG A 82 1.57 -5.42 -20.48
C ARG A 82 1.27 -4.02 -21.02
N LYS A 83 0.05 -3.84 -21.54
CA LYS A 83 -0.45 -2.52 -21.98
C LYS A 83 -0.96 -1.66 -20.81
N THR A 84 -1.31 -2.30 -19.69
CA THR A 84 -1.83 -1.65 -18.48
C THR A 84 -0.69 -1.42 -17.48
N GLN A 85 -0.79 -0.35 -16.68
CA GLN A 85 0.22 -0.01 -15.68
C GLN A 85 -0.31 -0.22 -14.26
N ASN A 86 -0.07 -1.39 -13.67
CA ASN A 86 -0.57 -1.73 -12.34
C ASN A 86 0.52 -1.73 -11.26
N SER A 87 1.73 -1.26 -11.57
CA SER A 87 2.87 -1.24 -10.64
C SER A 87 2.99 0.02 -9.79
N GLY A 88 2.25 1.09 -10.10
CA GLY A 88 2.28 2.34 -9.35
C GLY A 88 1.53 2.23 -8.01
N VAL A 89 2.16 2.73 -6.96
CA VAL A 89 1.63 2.75 -5.60
C VAL A 89 1.70 4.13 -4.99
N THR A 90 0.73 4.42 -4.13
CA THR A 90 0.74 5.58 -3.26
C THR A 90 0.46 5.17 -1.80
N LEU A 91 1.11 5.86 -0.87
CA LEU A 91 0.96 5.67 0.57
C LEU A 91 0.70 7.02 1.22
N GLU A 92 -0.45 7.16 1.89
CA GLU A 92 -0.75 8.33 2.71
C GLU A 92 -0.29 8.06 4.15
N ALA A 93 0.69 8.83 4.60
CA ALA A 93 1.25 8.73 5.94
C ALA A 93 0.90 9.96 6.78
N VAL A 94 0.41 9.71 7.97
CA VAL A 94 0.11 10.75 8.95
C VAL A 94 1.34 10.95 9.83
N THR A 95 2.00 12.10 9.71
CA THR A 95 3.25 12.40 10.41
C THR A 95 3.11 13.64 11.29
N PRO A 96 3.54 13.60 12.56
CA PRO A 96 3.63 14.82 13.37
C PRO A 96 4.76 15.72 12.84
N SER A 97 4.41 16.96 12.54
CA SER A 97 5.30 18.04 12.15
C SER A 97 5.60 18.91 13.36
N PHE A 98 6.88 19.01 13.70
CA PHE A 98 7.37 19.82 14.80
C PHE A 98 7.91 21.13 14.25
N LYS A 99 7.42 22.28 14.74
CA LYS A 99 7.97 23.60 14.36
C LYS A 99 9.36 23.85 14.96
N SER A 100 9.68 23.13 16.05
CA SER A 100 10.98 23.14 16.70
C SER A 100 11.19 21.87 17.52
N ILE A 101 12.43 21.60 17.94
CA ILE A 101 12.79 20.44 18.78
C ILE A 101 12.03 20.42 20.12
N SER A 102 11.59 21.59 20.61
CA SER A 102 10.84 21.76 21.87
C SER A 102 9.35 22.02 21.66
N ASP A 103 8.80 21.68 20.49
CA ASP A 103 7.38 21.87 20.21
C ASP A 103 6.54 20.85 21.00
N GLU A 104 5.77 21.35 21.96
CA GLU A 104 4.88 20.53 22.81
C GLU A 104 3.56 20.17 22.11
N ASN A 105 3.25 20.78 20.96
CA ASN A 105 2.03 20.52 20.21
C ASN A 105 2.30 20.38 18.70
N PRO A 106 2.89 19.25 18.26
CA PRO A 106 3.17 19.01 16.85
C PRO A 106 1.89 19.01 16.02
N ALA A 107 1.90 19.76 14.93
CA ALA A 107 0.80 19.73 13.96
C ALA A 107 0.83 18.40 13.21
N THR A 108 -0.31 17.76 13.01
CA THR A 108 -0.37 16.53 12.22
C THR A 108 -0.44 16.88 10.74
N ILE A 109 0.52 16.40 9.94
CA ILE A 109 0.56 16.59 8.49
C ILE A 109 0.35 15.24 7.80
N CYS A 110 -0.50 15.20 6.78
CA CYS A 110 -0.60 14.06 5.88
C CYS A 110 0.42 14.24 4.75
N MET A 111 1.34 13.29 4.60
CA MET A 111 2.29 13.24 3.49
C MET A 111 1.93 12.07 2.59
N THR A 112 1.93 12.30 1.28
CA THR A 112 1.68 11.24 0.30
C THR A 112 2.99 10.83 -0.37
N TYR A 113 3.31 9.55 -0.31
CA TYR A 113 4.44 8.95 -1.00
C TYR A 113 3.99 8.30 -2.30
N TYR A 114 4.88 8.27 -3.28
CA TYR A 114 4.62 7.71 -4.60
C TYR A 114 5.79 6.82 -5.00
N GLY A 115 5.47 5.61 -5.48
CA GLY A 115 6.49 4.65 -5.86
C GLY A 115 6.01 3.61 -6.85
N ALA A 116 6.91 2.71 -7.21
CA ALA A 116 6.61 1.58 -8.08
C ALA A 116 7.07 0.26 -7.44
N ILE A 117 6.21 -0.76 -7.52
CA ILE A 117 6.47 -2.08 -6.96
C ILE A 117 7.56 -2.79 -7.76
N THR A 118 8.62 -3.19 -7.07
CA THR A 118 9.71 -4.02 -7.62
C THR A 118 9.53 -5.49 -7.26
N SER A 119 9.02 -5.80 -6.06
CA SER A 119 8.79 -7.17 -5.60
C SER A 119 7.58 -7.22 -4.66
N ILE A 120 6.86 -8.33 -4.70
CA ILE A 120 5.75 -8.62 -3.78
C ILE A 120 6.15 -9.87 -3.00
N ILE A 121 6.14 -9.77 -1.67
CA ILE A 121 6.68 -10.79 -0.77
C ILE A 121 5.63 -11.11 0.29
N GLU A 122 5.28 -12.38 0.45
CA GLU A 122 4.43 -12.86 1.54
C GLU A 122 5.31 -13.51 2.61
N LEU A 123 5.23 -12.95 3.81
CA LEU A 123 5.88 -13.44 5.01
C LEU A 123 4.92 -14.36 5.76
N ASP A 124 5.35 -15.60 5.97
CA ASP A 124 4.62 -16.61 6.74
C ASP A 124 5.12 -16.63 8.19
N TYR A 125 4.23 -16.45 9.16
CA TYR A 125 4.50 -16.63 10.58
C TYR A 125 3.99 -18.00 11.02
N TYR A 126 4.71 -19.04 10.60
CA TYR A 126 4.50 -20.44 11.00
C TYR A 126 3.08 -20.98 10.74
N GLY A 127 2.41 -20.51 9.68
CA GLY A 127 1.11 -20.99 9.24
C GLY A 127 -0.09 -20.33 9.92
N HIS A 128 0.12 -19.40 10.84
CA HIS A 128 -0.96 -18.76 11.61
C HIS A 128 -1.27 -17.34 11.16
N LEU A 129 -0.27 -16.58 10.70
CA LEU A 129 -0.41 -15.22 10.19
C LEU A 129 0.43 -15.04 8.94
N ASN A 130 -0.14 -14.41 7.91
CA ASN A 130 0.59 -14.02 6.71
C ASN A 130 0.53 -12.51 6.53
N TYR A 131 1.66 -11.90 6.18
CA TYR A 131 1.72 -10.48 5.85
C TYR A 131 2.35 -10.30 4.48
N VAL A 132 1.71 -9.51 3.63
CA VAL A 132 2.22 -9.21 2.30
C VAL A 132 2.86 -7.83 2.31
N LEU A 133 4.14 -7.79 1.94
CA LEU A 133 4.94 -6.60 1.78
C LEU A 133 5.20 -6.33 0.30
N PHE A 134 5.10 -5.07 -0.08
CA PHE A 134 5.59 -4.59 -1.36
C PHE A 134 6.95 -3.93 -1.15
N LYS A 135 7.95 -4.36 -1.91
CA LYS A 135 9.22 -3.67 -2.06
C LYS A 135 9.06 -2.62 -3.16
N CYS A 136 9.19 -1.36 -2.82
CA CYS A 136 8.93 -0.24 -3.70
C CYS A 136 10.21 0.57 -3.93
N VAL A 137 10.29 1.16 -5.13
CA VAL A 137 11.17 2.32 -5.37
C VAL A 137 10.31 3.56 -5.22
N TRP A 138 10.69 4.45 -4.31
CA TRP A 138 9.99 5.70 -4.05
C TRP A 138 10.58 6.84 -4.86
N PHE A 139 9.74 7.75 -5.34
CA PHE A 139 10.14 8.86 -6.20
C PHE A 139 9.96 10.22 -5.50
N GLU A 140 10.82 11.19 -5.81
CA GLU A 140 10.61 12.58 -5.41
C GLU A 140 9.37 13.13 -6.11
N ALA A 141 8.46 13.74 -5.32
CA ALA A 141 7.21 14.29 -5.78
C ALA A 141 7.19 15.82 -5.61
N GLU A 142 6.67 16.51 -6.62
CA GLU A 142 6.49 17.96 -6.64
C GLU A 142 5.07 18.27 -7.13
N GLU A 143 4.47 19.34 -6.61
CA GLU A 143 3.26 19.91 -7.17
C GLU A 143 3.64 20.99 -8.19
N ASP A 144 3.01 20.95 -9.35
CA ASP A 144 3.19 22.00 -10.34
C ASP A 144 2.34 23.24 -10.05
N ASN A 145 2.48 24.27 -10.89
CA ASN A 145 1.76 25.54 -10.72
C ASN A 145 0.23 25.40 -10.83
N TYR A 146 -0.28 24.26 -11.26
CA TYR A 146 -1.70 23.95 -11.40
C TYR A 146 -2.20 23.00 -10.30
N GLY A 147 -1.35 22.66 -9.32
CA GLY A 147 -1.68 21.75 -8.23
C GLY A 147 -1.68 20.27 -8.63
N MET A 148 -1.15 19.93 -9.81
CA MET A 148 -1.01 18.53 -10.21
C MET A 148 0.26 17.94 -9.62
N THR A 149 0.13 16.78 -8.98
CA THR A 149 1.30 16.05 -8.47
C THR A 149 2.07 15.39 -9.61
N CYS A 150 3.37 15.62 -9.66
CA CYS A 150 4.29 14.96 -10.57
C CYS A 150 5.45 14.31 -9.81
N VAL A 151 6.02 13.26 -10.37
CA VAL A 151 7.15 12.52 -9.82
C VAL A 151 8.28 12.43 -10.83
N TYR A 152 9.51 12.24 -10.34
CA TYR A 152 10.69 12.09 -11.18
C TYR A 152 11.28 10.69 -11.07
N PHE A 153 11.16 9.89 -12.13
CA PHE A 153 11.61 8.48 -12.13
C PHE A 153 13.14 8.33 -12.01
N ASN A 154 13.90 9.37 -12.32
CA ASN A 154 15.35 9.41 -12.14
C ASN A 154 15.78 9.86 -10.75
N LYS A 155 14.84 10.27 -9.89
CA LYS A 155 15.10 10.75 -8.53
C LYS A 155 14.42 9.84 -7.51
N GLU A 156 15.15 8.80 -7.11
CA GLU A 156 14.70 7.88 -6.08
C GLU A 156 14.95 8.45 -4.69
N CYS A 157 13.98 8.32 -3.79
CA CYS A 157 14.06 8.70 -2.38
C CYS A 157 13.82 7.48 -1.48
N TYR A 158 14.03 7.64 -0.17
CA TYR A 158 13.74 6.62 0.86
C TYR A 158 14.32 5.21 0.59
N LYS A 159 15.53 5.13 0.01
CA LYS A 159 16.18 3.87 -0.36
C LYS A 159 16.40 2.89 0.80
N ASN A 160 16.52 3.42 2.02
CA ASN A 160 16.76 2.64 3.23
C ASN A 160 15.47 2.02 3.81
N ASP A 161 14.29 2.41 3.29
CA ASP A 161 12.99 1.91 3.75
C ASP A 161 12.05 1.62 2.55
N PRO A 162 12.35 0.57 1.78
CA PRO A 162 11.61 0.27 0.55
C PRO A 162 10.32 -0.52 0.79
N PHE A 163 10.07 -1.01 2.01
CA PHE A 163 8.98 -1.96 2.26
C PHE A 163 7.74 -1.27 2.80
N VAL A 164 6.58 -1.66 2.28
CA VAL A 164 5.26 -1.20 2.77
C VAL A 164 4.30 -2.38 2.82
N LEU A 165 3.36 -2.39 3.77
CA LEU A 165 2.30 -3.39 3.80
C LEU A 165 1.35 -3.19 2.62
N ALA A 166 1.03 -4.28 1.93
CA ALA A 166 0.10 -4.25 0.79
C ALA A 166 -1.28 -3.67 1.17
N SER A 167 -1.70 -3.83 2.42
CA SER A 167 -2.98 -3.32 2.92
C SER A 167 -3.02 -1.79 3.13
N GLN A 168 -1.86 -1.12 3.13
CA GLN A 168 -1.74 0.32 3.39
C GLN A 168 -1.61 1.15 2.12
N VAL A 169 -1.37 0.52 0.97
CA VAL A 169 -1.15 1.24 -0.28
C VAL A 169 -2.42 1.31 -1.13
N GLN A 170 -2.49 2.34 -1.96
CA GLN A 170 -3.45 2.49 -3.03
C GLN A 170 -2.74 2.47 -4.38
N GLN A 171 -3.48 2.20 -5.46
CA GLN A 171 -2.94 2.19 -6.81
C GLN A 171 -2.92 3.60 -7.42
N CYS A 172 -1.87 3.90 -8.18
CA CYS A 172 -1.79 5.08 -9.01
C CYS A 172 -1.19 4.77 -10.39
N PHE A 173 -1.51 5.60 -11.38
CA PHE A 173 -0.90 5.57 -12.71
C PHE A 173 0.06 6.75 -12.90
N TYR A 174 1.00 6.59 -13.84
CA TYR A 174 2.00 7.60 -14.15
C TYR A 174 1.91 7.96 -15.63
N VAL A 175 1.66 9.24 -15.93
CA VAL A 175 1.59 9.75 -17.30
C VAL A 175 2.86 10.53 -17.60
N GLU A 176 3.63 10.08 -18.60
CA GLU A 176 4.86 10.76 -19.02
C GLU A 176 4.58 12.19 -19.51
N ASP A 177 5.36 13.15 -19.03
CA ASP A 177 5.30 14.53 -19.52
C ASP A 177 5.83 14.63 -20.95
N SER A 178 5.16 15.42 -21.79
CA SER A 178 5.50 15.55 -23.20
C SER A 178 6.87 16.20 -23.47
N PHE A 179 7.41 16.96 -22.51
CA PHE A 179 8.67 17.69 -22.65
C PHE A 179 9.82 17.06 -21.86
N ASN A 180 9.53 16.39 -20.75
CA ASN A 180 10.51 15.75 -19.89
C ASN A 180 10.16 14.29 -19.60
N LYS A 181 10.84 13.38 -20.27
CA LYS A 181 10.66 11.92 -20.12
C LYS A 181 10.85 11.35 -18.72
N ASN A 182 11.50 12.11 -17.82
CA ASN A 182 11.69 11.67 -16.44
C ASN A 182 10.56 12.15 -15.52
N LYS A 183 9.82 13.18 -15.93
CA LYS A 183 8.70 13.74 -15.19
C LYS A 183 7.42 12.99 -15.56
N HIS A 184 6.70 12.51 -14.56
CA HIS A 184 5.45 11.80 -14.76
C HIS A 184 4.37 12.36 -13.85
N TYR A 185 3.19 12.62 -14.39
CA TYR A 185 2.02 13.06 -13.64
C TYR A 185 1.34 11.87 -12.99
N VAL A 186 0.90 12.04 -11.73
CA VAL A 186 0.25 10.98 -10.96
C VAL A 186 -1.25 11.05 -11.13
N LEU A 187 -1.86 9.92 -11.47
CA LEU A 187 -3.32 9.75 -11.46
C LEU A 187 -3.69 8.75 -10.36
N LYS A 188 -4.42 9.19 -9.34
CA LYS A 188 -4.94 8.30 -8.29
C LYS A 188 -6.10 7.47 -8.85
N VAL A 189 -6.17 6.20 -8.45
CA VAL A 189 -7.19 5.25 -8.91
C VAL A 189 -8.16 4.99 -7.78
N HIS A 190 -9.46 5.04 -8.07
CA HIS A 190 -10.47 4.51 -7.15
C HIS A 190 -10.68 3.01 -7.45
N PRO A 191 -10.77 2.14 -6.42
CA PRO A 191 -10.96 0.71 -6.65
C PRO A 191 -12.26 0.46 -7.42
N ARG A 192 -12.27 -0.52 -8.33
CA ARG A 192 -13.44 -0.78 -9.19
C ARG A 192 -14.69 -1.25 -8.43
N ASP A 193 -14.53 -1.66 -7.17
CA ASP A 193 -15.61 -2.21 -6.35
C ASP A 193 -16.27 -1.14 -5.45
N SER A 194 -15.84 0.12 -5.51
CA SER A 194 -16.50 1.23 -4.81
C SER A 194 -17.42 2.01 -5.76
N PHE A 195 -18.58 1.46 -6.08
CA PHE A 195 -19.66 2.26 -6.65
C PHE A 195 -20.40 2.96 -5.51
N GLU A 196 -20.06 4.23 -5.26
CA GLU A 196 -20.99 5.14 -4.58
C GLU A 196 -22.08 5.49 -5.59
N MET A 197 -23.17 4.73 -5.57
CA MET A 197 -24.44 5.18 -6.16
C MET A 197 -24.86 6.40 -5.34
N GLY A 198 -24.54 7.59 -5.82
CA GLY A 198 -24.78 8.84 -5.09
C GLY A 198 -26.21 8.89 -4.58
N ASP A 199 -26.37 8.95 -3.26
CA ASP A 199 -27.65 9.26 -2.65
C ASP A 199 -27.98 10.70 -3.05
N ASN A 200 -28.92 10.82 -3.98
CA ASN A 200 -29.36 12.08 -4.53
C ASN A 200 -30.22 12.82 -3.48
N SER A 201 -29.56 13.42 -2.50
CA SER A 201 -30.15 14.40 -1.59
C SER A 201 -29.24 15.63 -1.48
N ASN A 202 -29.61 16.67 -2.24
CA ASN A 202 -29.25 18.10 -2.12
C ASN A 202 -28.61 18.51 -0.77
N SER A 203 -27.59 19.38 -0.66
CA SER A 203 -27.07 20.44 -1.52
C SER A 203 -25.75 20.97 -0.93
N ASN A 204 -24.90 21.54 -1.80
CA ASN A 204 -23.68 22.32 -1.54
C ASN A 204 -22.42 21.57 -1.12
N THR A 205 -21.67 21.10 -2.12
CA THR A 205 -20.24 20.81 -1.97
C THR A 205 -19.47 21.59 -3.04
N GLN A 206 -18.46 22.32 -2.59
CA GLN A 206 -17.59 23.17 -3.38
C GLN A 206 -16.78 22.31 -4.36
N GLU A 207 -16.92 22.61 -5.65
CA GLU A 207 -16.36 21.84 -6.78
C GLU A 207 -14.83 21.71 -6.69
N VAL A 208 -14.33 20.48 -6.69
CA VAL A 208 -12.96 20.13 -7.07
C VAL A 208 -13.01 19.72 -8.54
N PRO A 209 -12.09 20.16 -9.43
CA PRO A 209 -12.21 19.86 -10.85
C PRO A 209 -11.92 18.38 -11.11
N GLU A 210 -12.97 17.60 -11.36
CA GLU A 210 -12.85 16.30 -12.02
C GLU A 210 -12.39 16.52 -13.46
N ILE A 211 -11.24 15.98 -13.83
CA ILE A 211 -10.83 15.88 -15.23
C ILE A 211 -11.62 14.71 -15.82
N SER A 212 -12.85 15.00 -16.26
CA SER A 212 -13.65 14.11 -17.08
C SER A 212 -12.95 13.95 -18.44
N ILE A 213 -12.51 12.73 -18.73
CA ILE A 213 -12.01 12.36 -20.05
C ILE A 213 -13.22 12.37 -21.00
N ASN A 214 -13.48 13.52 -21.63
CA ASN A 214 -14.49 13.66 -22.66
C ASN A 214 -14.04 12.89 -23.91
N ILE A 215 -14.35 11.60 -23.98
CA ILE A 215 -14.45 10.90 -25.25
C ILE A 215 -15.68 11.50 -25.94
N ALA A 216 -15.46 12.35 -26.94
CA ALA A 216 -16.52 12.91 -27.74
C ALA A 216 -17.23 11.79 -28.51
N ILE A 217 -18.27 11.22 -27.91
CA ILE A 217 -19.29 10.45 -28.60
C ILE A 217 -20.22 11.51 -29.20
N GLN A 218 -20.32 11.54 -30.52
CA GLN A 218 -21.33 12.35 -31.19
C GLN A 218 -22.71 11.93 -30.65
N GLU A 219 -23.45 12.87 -30.09
CA GLU A 219 -24.84 12.67 -29.67
C GLU A 219 -25.65 12.30 -30.91
N ASP A 220 -25.93 11.00 -31.06
CA ASP A 220 -26.96 10.49 -31.94
C ASP A 220 -28.07 9.96 -31.02
N ASP A 221 -29.22 10.64 -31.02
CA ASP A 221 -30.39 10.39 -30.16
C ASP A 221 -31.12 9.09 -30.54
N CYS A 222 -30.38 7.99 -30.71
CA CYS A 222 -30.96 6.66 -30.82
C CYS A 222 -31.12 6.10 -29.42
N GLU A 223 -32.37 5.90 -28.97
CA GLU A 223 -32.69 5.06 -27.83
C GLU A 223 -32.23 3.62 -28.16
N VAL A 224 -30.98 3.29 -27.84
CA VAL A 224 -30.44 1.95 -28.03
C VAL A 224 -30.84 1.13 -26.83
N ASP A 225 -31.83 0.25 -27.03
CA ASP A 225 -32.14 -0.78 -26.05
C ASP A 225 -30.92 -1.73 -25.95
N LEU A 226 -30.24 -1.67 -24.81
CA LEU A 226 -29.05 -2.49 -24.54
C LEU A 226 -29.42 -3.90 -24.05
N ALA A 227 -30.71 -4.21 -23.92
CA ALA A 227 -31.17 -5.53 -23.55
C ALA A 227 -31.05 -6.50 -24.73
N ARG A 228 -30.39 -7.63 -24.48
CA ARG A 228 -30.40 -8.78 -25.38
C ARG A 228 -31.69 -9.58 -25.16
N GLU A 229 -32.70 -9.37 -26.00
CA GLU A 229 -33.97 -10.12 -25.94
C GLU A 229 -33.83 -11.59 -26.39
N ASP A 230 -32.69 -11.97 -27.00
CA ASP A 230 -32.45 -13.30 -27.55
C ASP A 230 -31.93 -14.33 -26.51
N VAL A 231 -31.69 -13.90 -25.27
CA VAL A 231 -31.19 -14.74 -24.18
C VAL A 231 -32.27 -14.87 -23.11
N PRO A 232 -32.76 -16.08 -22.78
CA PRO A 232 -33.68 -16.29 -21.68
C PRO A 232 -33.06 -15.84 -20.35
N ASP A 233 -33.87 -15.26 -19.47
CA ASP A 233 -33.46 -14.89 -18.11
C ASP A 233 -33.16 -16.16 -17.28
N ASP A 234 -31.89 -16.56 -17.25
CA ASP A 234 -31.42 -17.55 -16.29
C ASP A 234 -31.19 -16.87 -14.94
N ILE A 235 -32.22 -16.90 -14.07
CA ILE A 235 -32.11 -16.46 -12.67
C ILE A 235 -31.30 -17.50 -11.91
N ILE A 236 -30.00 -17.29 -11.78
CA ILE A 236 -29.15 -18.05 -10.87
C ILE A 236 -29.24 -17.39 -9.50
N GLU A 237 -29.95 -18.01 -8.57
CA GLU A 237 -29.91 -17.63 -7.16
C GLU A 237 -28.49 -17.88 -6.62
N LEU A 238 -27.65 -16.84 -6.59
CA LEU A 238 -26.36 -16.90 -5.92
C LEU A 238 -26.61 -16.92 -4.40
N PRO A 239 -26.21 -17.97 -3.67
CA PRO A 239 -26.31 -17.95 -2.23
C PRO A 239 -25.42 -16.84 -1.66
N LEU A 240 -26.01 -15.95 -0.87
CA LEU A 240 -25.39 -14.78 -0.20
C LEU A 240 -24.16 -15.12 0.69
N SER A 241 -23.78 -16.40 0.82
CA SER A 241 -22.63 -16.86 1.59
C SER A 241 -21.27 -16.67 0.91
N GLU A 242 -21.21 -16.20 -0.35
CA GLU A 242 -19.95 -16.04 -1.10
C GLU A 242 -19.41 -14.60 -1.21
N ILE A 243 -20.01 -13.61 -0.53
CA ILE A 243 -19.38 -12.30 -0.33
C ILE A 243 -18.28 -12.45 0.75
N HIS A 244 -17.24 -13.21 0.42
CA HIS A 244 -15.97 -13.15 1.11
C HIS A 244 -15.12 -12.17 0.32
N VAL A 245 -14.58 -11.14 0.96
CA VAL A 245 -13.51 -10.34 0.36
C VAL A 245 -12.32 -11.28 0.20
N GLN A 246 -12.19 -11.87 -0.98
CA GLN A 246 -11.16 -12.86 -1.26
C GLN A 246 -9.84 -12.14 -1.53
N HIS A 247 -8.81 -12.52 -0.77
CA HIS A 247 -7.44 -12.45 -1.24
C HIS A 247 -7.27 -13.49 -2.35
N THR A 248 -7.58 -13.13 -3.59
CA THR A 248 -7.49 -14.06 -4.71
C THR A 248 -6.17 -13.89 -5.45
N ARG A 249 -5.42 -15.00 -5.53
CA ARG A 249 -4.32 -15.18 -6.47
C ARG A 249 -4.91 -15.15 -7.88
N VAL A 250 -4.29 -14.41 -8.79
CA VAL A 250 -4.70 -14.43 -10.19
C VAL A 250 -3.86 -15.46 -10.93
N ASP A 251 -4.47 -16.60 -11.23
CA ASP A 251 -3.96 -17.57 -12.20
C ASP A 251 -4.36 -17.13 -13.62
N ASP A 252 -3.87 -15.98 -14.08
CA ASP A 252 -3.89 -15.69 -15.52
C ASP A 252 -2.80 -16.55 -16.16
N GLU A 253 -3.18 -17.49 -17.04
CA GLU A 253 -2.32 -18.41 -17.81
C GLU A 253 -0.85 -18.43 -17.38
N ALA A 254 -0.53 -19.44 -16.57
CA ALA A 254 0.79 -19.72 -16.06
C ALA A 254 1.86 -19.69 -17.16
N ILE A 255 2.59 -18.57 -17.25
CA ILE A 255 4.05 -18.71 -17.28
C ILE A 255 4.41 -19.10 -15.85
N PHE A 256 4.45 -20.40 -15.60
CA PHE A 256 5.03 -20.97 -14.38
C PHE A 256 6.54 -20.72 -14.44
N GLU A 257 6.95 -19.47 -14.21
CA GLU A 257 8.25 -19.22 -13.62
C GLU A 257 8.03 -19.40 -12.12
N SER A 258 8.22 -20.64 -11.65
CA SER A 258 8.45 -20.90 -10.24
C SER A 258 9.68 -20.10 -9.81
N GLU A 259 9.48 -18.89 -9.32
CA GLU A 259 10.58 -18.08 -8.79
C GLU A 259 10.73 -18.39 -7.29
N ASN A 260 11.73 -19.24 -7.04
CA ASN A 260 12.60 -19.39 -5.86
C ASN A 260 12.06 -18.99 -4.48
N GLU A 261 12.04 -19.97 -3.58
CA GLU A 261 12.15 -19.72 -2.13
C GLU A 261 13.45 -18.96 -1.86
N ILE A 262 13.33 -17.77 -1.29
CA ILE A 262 14.48 -16.97 -0.85
C ILE A 262 14.46 -16.85 0.67
N ASP A 263 15.66 -16.80 1.25
CA ASP A 263 15.82 -16.64 2.70
C ASP A 263 15.27 -15.27 3.11
N ALA A 264 14.23 -15.23 3.95
CA ALA A 264 13.67 -13.98 4.45
C ALA A 264 14.72 -13.13 5.18
N ALA A 265 15.74 -13.74 5.80
CA ALA A 265 16.85 -13.00 6.39
C ALA A 265 17.66 -12.21 5.36
N SER A 266 17.74 -12.69 4.11
CA SER A 266 18.44 -11.98 3.03
C SER A 266 17.67 -10.76 2.51
N ILE A 267 16.34 -10.73 2.68
CA ILE A 267 15.48 -9.59 2.32
C ILE A 267 15.76 -8.39 3.22
N PHE A 268 16.08 -8.65 4.48
CA PHE A 268 16.33 -7.62 5.50
C PHE A 268 17.83 -7.29 5.68
N SER A 269 18.75 -8.06 5.08
CA SER A 269 20.20 -7.85 5.23
C SER A 269 20.79 -6.76 4.33
N ASP A 270 20.07 -6.30 3.29
CA ASP A 270 20.54 -5.25 2.37
C ASP A 270 20.51 -3.83 2.98
N ASN A 271 19.98 -3.68 4.21
CA ASN A 271 19.81 -2.38 4.89
C ASN A 271 20.97 -1.94 5.78
N THR A 272 22.14 -2.60 5.70
CA THR A 272 23.34 -2.18 6.42
C THR A 272 24.53 -2.09 5.49
N ASN A 273 24.76 -0.89 4.96
CA ASN A 273 26.09 -0.34 4.68
C ASN A 273 26.03 1.19 4.65
#